data_AF-A0A318S4E0-F1
#
_entry.id   AF-A0A318S4E0-F1
#
_cell.length_a   1.000
_cell.length_b   1.000
_cell.length_c   1.000
_cell.angle_alpha   90.00
_cell.angle_beta   90.00
_cell.angle_gamma   90.00
#
_symmetry.space_group_name_H-M   'P 1'
#
loop_
_entity.id
_entity.type
_entity.pdbx_description
1 polymer ?
#
loop_
_entity_poly.entity_id
_entity_poly.type
_entity_poly.pdbx_seq_one_letter_code
_entity_poly.pdbx_strand_id
1 'polypeptide(L)'
;MWLRTVCEEAKTTLEPLLTARHVDTSAVRAALQGVCVQLAGRDLTGDEVRRVIDGGARGFDTFLNALLHERAEVLGLLWEPIAAPERSAWLPEAAAS
;
A
#
# COMPACT_ATOMS: atom_id res chain seq x y z
N MET A 1 -3.82 -5.98 16.70
CA MET A 1 -4.93 -5.09 16.27
C MET A 1 -4.41 -3.83 15.59
N TRP A 2 -3.40 -3.15 16.14
CA TRP A 2 -2.83 -1.89 15.63
C TRP A 2 -2.32 -1.91 14.16
N LEU A 3 -1.66 -2.98 13.71
CA LEU A 3 -1.09 -3.07 12.36
C LEU A 3 -2.13 -2.90 11.23
N ARG A 4 -3.30 -3.53 11.41
CA ARG A 4 -4.39 -3.53 10.43
C ARG A 4 -4.93 -2.11 10.26
N THR A 5 -5.16 -1.42 11.37
CA THR A 5 -5.62 -0.03 11.39
C THR A 5 -4.66 0.89 10.65
N VAL A 6 -3.35 0.79 10.90
CA VAL A 6 -2.34 1.60 10.19
C VAL A 6 -2.37 1.34 8.68
N CYS A 7 -2.54 0.07 8.26
CA CYS A 7 -2.63 -0.27 6.83
C CYS A 7 -3.90 0.29 6.17
N GLU A 8 -5.05 0.20 6.85
CA GLU A 8 -6.33 0.72 6.36
C GLU A 8 -6.32 2.25 6.27
N GLU A 9 -5.77 2.94 7.27
CA GLU A 9 -5.58 4.39 7.26
C GLU A 9 -4.63 4.83 6.13
N ALA A 10 -3.54 4.09 5.93
CA ALA A 10 -2.59 4.36 4.87
C ALA A 10 -3.24 4.21 3.48
N LYS A 11 -4.00 3.13 3.25
CA LYS A 11 -4.77 2.93 2.01
C LYS A 11 -5.78 4.05 1.77
N THR A 12 -6.59 4.35 2.79
CA THR A 12 -7.60 5.42 2.72
C THR A 12 -6.98 6.77 2.36
N THR A 13 -5.76 7.04 2.82
CA THR A 13 -5.05 8.30 2.57
C THR A 13 -4.36 8.32 1.19
N LEU A 14 -3.68 7.24 0.80
CA LEU A 14 -2.82 7.20 -0.38
C LEU A 14 -3.54 6.82 -1.67
N GLU A 15 -4.57 5.98 -1.61
CA GLU A 15 -5.35 5.57 -2.78
C GLU A 15 -5.93 6.76 -3.57
N PRO A 16 -6.57 7.77 -2.97
CA PRO A 16 -7.07 8.92 -3.73
C PRO A 16 -5.94 9.77 -4.32
N LEU A 17 -4.79 9.86 -3.66
CA LEU A 17 -3.64 10.62 -4.17
C LEU A 17 -2.99 9.96 -5.39
N LEU A 18 -2.93 8.62 -5.39
CA LEU A 18 -2.32 7.82 -6.44
C LEU A 18 -3.26 7.54 -7.63
N THR A 19 -4.56 7.70 -7.45
CA THR A 19 -5.57 7.56 -8.51
C THR A 19 -6.01 8.91 -9.09
N ALA A 20 -5.55 10.02 -8.52
CA ALA A 20 -5.84 11.36 -9.01
C ALA A 20 -5.28 11.57 -10.43
N ARG A 21 -6.02 12.34 -11.24
CA ARG A 21 -5.59 12.73 -12.60
C ARG A 21 -4.23 13.42 -12.63
N HIS A 22 -3.90 14.14 -11.54
CA HIS A 22 -2.58 14.72 -11.31
C HIS A 22 -2.11 14.28 -9.93
N VAL A 23 -1.01 13.54 -9.89
CA VAL A 23 -0.43 13.03 -8.64
C VAL A 23 0.36 14.15 -7.96
N ASP A 24 -0.09 14.57 -6.79
CA ASP A 24 0.68 15.44 -5.90
C ASP A 24 1.81 14.63 -5.25
N THR A 25 3.00 14.73 -5.84
CA THR A 25 4.19 14.01 -5.38
C THR A 25 4.59 14.38 -3.94
N SER A 26 4.34 15.63 -3.52
CA SER A 26 4.67 16.09 -2.18
C SER A 26 3.72 15.48 -1.15
N ALA A 27 2.41 15.44 -1.47
CA ALA A 27 1.42 14.80 -0.62
C ALA A 27 1.65 13.28 -0.51
N VAL A 28 1.93 12.61 -1.62
CA VAL A 28 2.26 11.18 -1.64
C VAL A 28 3.50 10.90 -0.79
N ARG A 29 4.57 11.69 -0.95
CA ARG A 29 5.80 11.55 -0.15
C ARG A 29 5.52 11.70 1.35
N ALA A 30 4.77 12.73 1.74
CA ALA A 30 4.45 12.97 3.15
C ALA A 30 3.65 11.80 3.76
N ALA A 31 2.64 11.31 3.04
CA ALA A 31 1.85 10.16 3.48
C ALA A 31 2.69 8.88 3.58
N LEU A 32 3.50 8.57 2.57
CA LEU A 32 4.41 7.41 2.59
C LEU A 32 5.45 7.50 3.71
N GLN A 33 5.97 8.69 4.02
CA GLN A 33 6.90 8.90 5.12
C GLN A 33 6.24 8.55 6.46
N GLY A 34 4.98 8.96 6.67
CA GLY A 34 4.22 8.58 7.86
C GLY A 34 4.06 7.06 8.01
N VAL A 35 3.81 6.36 6.89
CA VAL A 35 3.70 4.89 6.87
C VAL A 35 5.04 4.22 7.21
N CYS A 36 6.15 4.68 6.61
CA CYS A 36 7.50 4.16 6.90
C CYS A 36 7.88 4.30 8.37
N VAL A 37 7.65 5.47 8.97
CA VAL A 37 7.98 5.71 10.38
C VAL A 37 7.13 4.83 11.29
N GLN A 38 5.83 4.71 11.03
CA GLN A 38 4.95 3.89 11.85
C GLN A 38 5.28 2.40 11.73
N LEU A 39 5.42 1.88 10.50
CA LEU A 39 5.58 0.45 10.28
C LEU A 39 7.01 -0.04 10.42
N ALA A 40 8.01 0.71 9.97
CA ALA A 40 9.41 0.26 9.96
C ALA A 40 10.35 1.11 10.83
N GLY A 41 9.88 2.22 11.40
CA GLY A 41 10.72 3.08 12.24
C GLY A 41 11.89 3.72 11.49
N ARG A 42 11.79 3.82 10.15
CA ARG A 42 12.83 4.37 9.27
C ARG A 42 12.27 5.44 8.35
N ASP A 43 13.17 6.19 7.74
CA ASP A 43 12.82 7.16 6.72
C ASP A 43 12.53 6.50 5.37
N LEU A 44 11.67 7.17 4.61
CA LEU A 44 11.35 6.81 3.24
C LEU A 44 12.47 7.25 2.30
N THR A 45 12.89 6.34 1.42
CA THR A 45 13.89 6.66 0.40
C THR A 45 13.25 7.29 -0.84
N GLY A 46 14.04 8.08 -1.59
CA GLY A 46 13.58 8.69 -2.85
C GLY A 46 13.16 7.66 -3.90
N ASP A 47 13.80 6.49 -3.93
CA ASP A 47 13.46 5.41 -4.86
C ASP A 47 12.14 4.72 -4.51
N GLU A 48 11.81 4.58 -3.23
CA GLU A 48 10.51 4.05 -2.80
C GLU A 48 9.37 4.98 -3.20
N VAL A 49 9.54 6.30 -3.01
CA VAL A 49 8.57 7.31 -3.48
C VAL A 49 8.32 7.15 -4.98
N ARG A 50 9.40 7.09 -5.77
CA ARG A 50 9.31 6.98 -7.22
C ARG A 50 8.60 5.69 -7.64
N ARG A 51 8.96 4.54 -7.05
CA ARG A 51 8.30 3.25 -7.35
C ARG A 51 6.81 3.27 -7.05
N VAL A 52 6.40 3.90 -5.95
CA VAL A 52 4.98 4.01 -5.60
C VAL A 52 4.24 4.92 -6.59
N ILE A 53 4.82 6.06 -6.96
CA ILE A 53 4.20 6.99 -7.91
C ILE A 53 4.07 6.33 -9.29
N ASP A 54 5.15 5.73 -9.80
CA ASP A 54 5.18 5.08 -11.11
C ASP A 54 4.23 3.87 -11.18
N GLY A 55 4.08 3.15 -10.06
CA GLY A 55 3.18 1.99 -9.93
C GLY A 55 1.75 2.31 -9.51
N GLY A 56 1.45 3.57 -9.16
CA GLY A 56 0.18 3.99 -8.59
C GLY A 56 -0.27 3.13 -7.39
N ALA A 57 -1.56 2.80 -7.33
CA ALA A 57 -2.13 1.98 -6.25
C ALA A 57 -1.45 0.60 -6.10
N ARG A 58 -1.07 -0.05 -7.21
CA ARG A 58 -0.35 -1.33 -7.16
C ARG A 58 1.08 -1.19 -6.62
N GLY A 59 1.74 -0.09 -6.98
CA GLY A 59 3.06 0.26 -6.44
C GLY A 59 2.98 0.44 -4.92
N PHE A 60 1.93 1.11 -4.45
CA PHE A 60 1.66 1.26 -3.02
C PHE A 60 1.36 -0.06 -2.31
N ASP A 61 0.49 -0.92 -2.85
CA ASP A 61 0.22 -2.24 -2.25
C ASP A 61 1.50 -3.09 -2.14
N THR A 62 2.35 -3.05 -3.17
CA THR A 62 3.65 -3.75 -3.17
C THR A 62 4.56 -3.21 -2.07
N PHE A 63 4.65 -1.88 -1.96
CA PHE A 63 5.44 -1.20 -0.96
C PHE A 63 4.96 -1.49 0.47
N LEU A 64 3.66 -1.44 0.71
CA LEU A 64 3.06 -1.72 2.01
C LEU A 64 3.32 -3.17 2.44
N ASN A 65 3.18 -4.13 1.51
CA ASN A 65 3.52 -5.53 1.78
C ASN A 65 5.00 -5.73 2.14
N ALA A 66 5.92 -5.01 1.49
CA ALA A 66 7.35 -5.07 1.82
C ALA A 66 7.62 -4.54 3.24
N LEU A 67 7.05 -3.39 3.63
CA LEU A 67 7.21 -2.84 4.98
C LEU A 67 6.66 -3.77 6.07
N LEU A 68 5.55 -4.44 5.78
CA LEU A 68 4.95 -5.39 6.73
C LEU A 68 5.80 -6.65 6.88
N HIS A 69 6.45 -7.09 5.80
CA HIS A 69 7.43 -8.17 5.84
C HIS A 69 8.66 -7.78 6.66
N GLU A 70 9.27 -6.62 6.41
CA GLU A 70 10.40 -6.09 7.20
C GLU A 70 10.04 -6.04 8.69
N ARG A 71 8.85 -5.53 9.03
CA ARG A 71 8.40 -5.45 10.42
C ARG A 71 8.17 -6.82 11.05
N ALA A 72 7.64 -7.78 10.29
CA ALA A 72 7.42 -9.13 10.78
C ALA A 72 8.75 -9.86 11.05
N GLU A 73 9.76 -9.66 10.20
CA GLU A 73 11.13 -10.16 10.44
C GLU A 73 11.70 -9.60 11.75
N VAL A 74 11.56 -8.29 11.99
CA VAL A 74 12.01 -7.63 13.23
C VAL A 74 11.29 -8.17 14.47
N LEU A 75 10.01 -8.53 14.35
CA LEU A 75 9.19 -9.04 15.46
C LEU A 75 9.25 -10.57 15.61
N GLY A 76 9.94 -11.29 14.71
CA GLY A 76 9.98 -12.75 14.68
C GLY A 76 8.60 -13.39 14.44
N LEU A 77 7.72 -12.71 13.70
CA LEU A 77 6.36 -13.16 13.41
C LEU A 77 6.27 -13.73 11.98
N LEU A 78 5.46 -14.78 11.80
CA LEU A 78 5.11 -15.27 10.46
C LEU A 78 4.15 -14.26 9.80
N TRP A 79 4.56 -13.71 8.65
CA TRP A 79 3.77 -12.77 7.84
C TRP A 79 3.07 -13.49 6.68
N GLU A 80 1.77 -13.22 6.52
CA GLU A 80 1.02 -13.57 5.31
C GLU A 80 0.77 -12.29 4.50
N PRO A 81 1.10 -12.26 3.20
CA PRO A 81 0.91 -11.07 2.37
C PRO A 81 -0.55 -10.62 2.35
N ILE A 82 -0.78 -9.31 2.30
CA ILE A 82 -2.11 -8.78 2.02
C ILE A 82 -2.44 -9.19 0.60
N ALA A 83 -3.33 -10.17 0.44
CA ALA A 83 -3.87 -10.53 -0.86
C ALA A 83 -4.38 -9.26 -1.52
N ALA A 84 -3.87 -8.96 -2.73
CA ALA A 84 -4.54 -8.00 -3.61
C ALA A 84 -6.00 -8.43 -3.66
N PRO A 85 -6.98 -7.51 -3.52
CA PRO A 85 -8.37 -7.90 -3.62
C PRO A 85 -8.51 -8.67 -4.92
N GLU A 86 -8.74 -9.98 -4.81
CA GLU A 86 -9.13 -10.77 -5.97
C GLU A 86 -10.25 -10.00 -6.60
N ARG A 87 -10.09 -9.70 -7.89
CA ARG A 87 -11.08 -8.99 -8.71
C ARG A 87 -12.44 -9.41 -8.22
N SER A 88 -13.09 -8.48 -7.53
CA SER A 88 -14.45 -8.61 -7.04
C SER A 88 -15.23 -9.33 -8.13
N ALA A 89 -15.92 -10.40 -7.75
CA ALA A 89 -16.67 -11.31 -8.58
C ALA A 89 -17.74 -10.59 -9.43
N TRP A 90 -17.31 -9.81 -10.40
CA TRP A 90 -18.11 -9.25 -11.47
C TRP A 90 -17.91 -10.15 -12.68
N LEU A 91 -18.35 -11.40 -12.54
CA LEU A 91 -18.90 -12.10 -13.70
C LEU A 91 -20.25 -11.43 -13.95
N PRO A 92 -20.47 -10.76 -15.09
CA PRO A 92 -21.83 -10.48 -15.51
C PRO A 92 -22.51 -11.84 -15.70
N GLU A 93 -23.63 -12.03 -15.00
CA GLU A 93 -24.64 -13.01 -15.41
C GLU A 93 -25.04 -12.68 -16.85
N ALA A 94 -24.40 -13.32 -17.82
CA ALA A 94 -24.69 -13.17 -19.24
C ALA A 94 -24.48 -14.51 -19.95
N ALA A 95 -25.57 -15.29 -19.96
CA ALA A 95 -26.11 -16.07 -21.07
C ALA A 95 -25.15 -16.80 -22.04
N ALA A 96 -25.20 -18.13 -21.98
CA ALA A 96 -25.23 -19.10 -23.11
C ALA A 96 -25.14 -20.52 -22.47
N SER A 97 -26.03 -21.49 -22.66
CA SER A 97 -27.08 -21.75 -23.65
C SER A 97 -28.20 -22.59 -23.00
#